data_AF-A0A1M6DQR7-F1
#
_entry.id   AF-A0A1M6DQR7-F1
#
_cell.length_a   1.000
_cell.length_b   1.000
_cell.length_c   1.000
_cell.angle_alpha   90.00
_cell.angle_beta   90.00
_cell.angle_gamma   90.00
#
_symmetry.space_group_name_H-M   'P 1'
#
loop_
_entity.id
_entity.type
_entity.pdbx_description
1 polymer ?
#
loop_
_entity_poly.entity_id
_entity_poly.type
_entity_poly.pdbx_seq_one_letter_code
_entity_poly.pdbx_strand_id
1 'polypeptide(L)'
;MRKLTPKQEKFVQELIKGKSQREAYKLAYNASNMSDKVIDVRACELLKNSKVAVRYDELRSKLVQKAEEQAIMSAIEVLKEIESIAKDNISNYIDFRTEKTLVGYDEDGTAIFGYRPIVDMKDSRTINTKNISEVSIGANGQFKFKMYCRDTALYKLAELLGADVIKKAKQKLAEERFAHEKEIDGKRYW
;
A
#
# COMPACT_ATOMS: atom_id res chain seq x y z
N MET A 1 16.95 32.50 25.38
CA MET A 1 16.05 31.69 26.22
C MET A 1 16.86 30.78 27.14
N ARG A 2 16.58 30.73 28.46
CA ARG A 2 17.27 29.82 29.40
C ARG A 2 16.79 28.37 29.16
N LYS A 3 17.70 27.53 28.64
CA LYS A 3 17.56 26.10 28.31
C LYS A 3 17.09 25.27 29.53
N LEU A 4 16.30 24.21 29.30
CA LEU A 4 15.95 23.24 30.36
C LEU A 4 17.22 22.64 30.96
N THR A 5 17.17 22.31 32.25
CA THR A 5 18.26 21.53 32.86
C THR A 5 18.22 20.09 32.35
N PRO A 6 19.34 19.34 32.36
CA PRO A 6 19.37 17.94 31.92
C PRO A 6 18.36 17.05 32.64
N LYS A 7 18.08 17.31 33.92
CA LYS A 7 17.08 16.55 34.69
C LYS A 7 15.65 16.86 34.23
N GLN A 8 15.35 18.13 33.94
CA GLN A 8 14.03 18.51 33.40
C GLN A 8 13.81 17.93 32.01
N GLU A 9 14.83 17.97 31.14
CA GLU A 9 14.75 17.34 29.82
C GLU A 9 14.56 15.82 29.93
N LYS A 10 15.31 15.16 30.82
CA LYS A 10 15.14 13.73 31.08
C LYS A 10 13.73 13.39 31.58
N PHE A 11 13.17 14.20 32.49
CA PHE A 11 11.79 14.04 32.95
C PHE A 11 10.79 14.08 31.79
N VAL A 12 10.90 15.07 30.90
CA VAL A 12 10.03 15.18 29.72
C VAL A 12 10.22 13.97 28.78
N GLN A 13 11.45 13.55 28.52
CA GLN A 13 11.73 12.40 27.65
C GLN A 13 11.11 11.10 28.18
N GLU A 14 11.15 10.85 29.49
CA GLU A 14 10.53 9.65 30.07
C GLU A 14 8.99 9.70 30.01
N LEU A 15 8.37 10.88 30.17
CA LEU A 15 6.93 11.05 29.94
C LEU A 15 6.53 10.73 28.49
N ILE A 16 7.33 11.20 27.54
CA ILE A 16 7.13 10.94 26.10
C ILE A 16 7.28 9.45 25.76
N LYS A 17 8.09 8.70 26.52
CA LYS A 17 8.19 7.23 26.44
C LYS A 17 7.03 6.48 27.10
N GLY A 18 6.03 7.19 27.62
CA GLY A 18 4.83 6.59 28.24
C GLY A 18 4.95 6.28 29.73
N LYS A 19 5.98 6.78 30.41
CA LYS A 19 6.07 6.65 31.88
C LYS A 19 5.09 7.58 32.58
N SER A 20 4.60 7.16 33.74
CA SER A 20 3.84 8.05 34.63
C SER A 20 4.72 9.20 35.15
N GLN A 21 4.10 10.29 35.60
CA GLN A 21 4.82 11.44 36.18
C GLN A 21 5.72 11.02 37.36
N ARG A 22 5.24 10.11 38.22
CA ARG A 22 6.03 9.57 39.33
C ARG A 22 7.29 8.85 38.85
N GLU A 23 7.14 7.93 37.91
CA GLU A 23 8.25 7.15 37.36
C GLU A 23 9.26 8.03 36.64
N ALA A 24 8.78 8.94 35.77
CA ALA A 24 9.62 9.89 35.06
C ALA A 24 10.42 10.76 36.05
N TYR A 25 9.80 11.20 37.14
CA TYR A 25 10.47 12.00 38.17
C TYR A 25 11.54 11.20 38.91
N LYS A 26 11.23 9.95 39.31
CA LYS A 26 12.20 9.04 39.95
C LYS A 26 13.43 8.83 39.07
N LEU A 27 13.23 8.59 37.77
CA LEU A 27 14.28 8.39 36.78
C LEU A 27 15.12 9.65 36.53
N ALA A 28 14.52 10.84 36.65
CA ALA A 28 15.17 12.12 36.40
C ALA A 28 15.92 12.70 37.61
N TYR A 29 15.41 12.53 38.83
CA TYR A 29 15.87 13.27 40.01
C TYR A 29 16.51 12.45 41.13
N ASN A 30 16.75 11.15 40.96
CA ASN A 30 17.31 10.25 42.00
C ASN A 30 16.54 10.39 43.34
N ALA A 31 15.22 10.24 43.27
CA ALA A 31 14.29 10.48 44.37
C ALA A 31 14.10 9.26 45.29
N SER A 32 15.09 8.37 45.42
CA SER A 32 14.98 7.11 46.16
C SER A 32 14.66 7.29 47.65
N ASN A 33 15.09 8.40 48.24
CA ASN A 33 14.87 8.72 49.66
C ASN A 33 13.61 9.56 49.91
N MET A 34 12.80 9.82 48.88
CA MET A 34 11.56 10.62 48.99
C MET A 34 10.35 9.70 49.05
N SER A 35 9.33 10.07 49.84
CA SER A 35 8.07 9.34 49.84
C SER A 35 7.31 9.57 48.52
N ASP A 36 6.55 8.57 48.10
CA ASP A 36 5.78 8.62 46.85
C ASP A 36 4.86 9.83 46.75
N LYS A 37 4.22 10.21 47.87
CA LYS A 37 3.36 11.41 47.93
C LYS A 37 4.11 12.70 47.61
N VAL A 38 5.35 12.83 48.11
CA VAL A 38 6.18 14.01 47.82
C VAL A 38 6.62 13.99 46.36
N ILE A 39 6.99 12.83 45.83
CA ILE A 39 7.37 12.67 44.43
C ILE A 39 6.22 13.07 43.50
N ASP A 40 4.98 12.64 43.78
CA ASP A 40 3.81 12.98 42.97
C ASP A 40 3.57 14.49 42.93
N VAL A 41 3.63 15.15 44.09
CA VAL A 41 3.47 16.61 44.18
C VAL A 41 4.56 17.32 43.38
N ARG A 42 5.82 16.92 43.55
CA ARG A 42 6.96 17.52 42.83
C ARG A 42 6.90 17.27 41.33
N ALA A 43 6.46 16.10 40.89
CA ALA A 43 6.31 15.78 39.47
C ALA A 43 5.19 16.60 38.82
N CYS A 44 4.07 16.78 39.53
CA CYS A 44 2.96 17.62 39.10
C CYS A 44 3.37 19.11 39.01
N GLU A 45 4.05 19.63 40.04
CA GLU A 45 4.64 20.98 40.03
C GLU A 45 5.61 21.16 38.86
N LEU A 46 6.46 20.17 38.62
CA LEU A 46 7.46 20.21 37.57
C LEU A 46 6.83 20.23 36.18
N LEU A 47 5.79 19.43 35.94
CA LEU A 47 5.08 19.41 34.67
C LEU A 47 4.37 20.75 34.39
N LYS A 48 3.82 21.40 35.44
CA LYS A 48 3.19 22.73 35.33
C LYS A 48 4.18 23.87 35.13
N ASN A 49 5.49 23.62 35.29
CA ASN A 49 6.49 24.63 35.00
C ASN A 49 6.42 25.01 33.51
N SER A 50 6.24 26.30 33.21
CA SER A 50 6.00 26.78 31.84
C SER A 50 6.99 26.25 30.80
N LYS A 51 8.28 26.15 31.15
CA LYS A 51 9.32 25.64 30.23
C LYS A 51 9.22 24.14 30.00
N VAL A 52 8.89 23.38 31.04
CA VAL A 52 8.73 21.93 30.98
C VAL A 52 7.46 21.58 30.22
N ALA A 53 6.36 22.28 30.49
CA ALA A 53 5.10 22.15 29.77
C ALA A 53 5.28 22.40 28.27
N VAL A 54 5.85 23.55 27.89
CA VAL A 54 6.12 23.88 26.47
C VAL A 54 6.98 22.81 25.81
N ARG A 55 8.05 22.35 26.49
CA ARG A 55 8.92 21.31 25.94
C ARG A 55 8.21 19.95 25.79
N TYR A 56 7.35 19.59 26.73
CA TYR A 56 6.53 18.39 26.65
C TYR A 56 5.56 18.46 25.47
N ASP A 57 4.86 19.58 25.32
CA ASP A 57 3.91 19.79 24.22
C ASP A 57 4.61 19.80 22.86
N GLU A 58 5.82 20.40 22.74
CA GLU A 58 6.65 20.33 21.54
C GLU A 58 6.97 18.88 21.14
N LEU A 59 7.48 18.08 22.08
CA LEU A 59 7.88 16.70 21.80
C LEU A 59 6.67 15.82 21.52
N ARG A 60 5.56 16.02 22.24
CA ARG A 60 4.31 15.33 22.01
C ARG A 60 3.76 15.65 20.62
N SER A 61 3.75 16.93 20.23
CA SER A 61 3.28 17.36 18.91
C SER A 61 4.12 16.75 17.79
N LYS A 62 5.45 16.70 17.96
CA LYS A 62 6.35 16.02 16.99
C LYS A 62 6.07 14.52 16.88
N LEU A 63 5.77 13.85 17.98
CA LEU A 63 5.39 12.43 17.94
C LEU A 63 4.06 12.22 17.23
N VAL A 64 3.06 13.06 17.52
CA VAL A 64 1.76 13.00 16.84
C VAL A 64 1.94 13.24 15.34
N GLN A 65 2.66 14.28 14.95
CA GLN A 65 2.98 14.56 13.55
C GLN A 65 3.69 13.38 12.88
N LYS A 66 4.69 12.78 13.53
CA LYS A 66 5.38 11.61 12.99
C LYS A 66 4.44 10.41 12.84
N ALA A 67 3.55 10.19 13.80
CA ALA A 67 2.56 9.11 13.73
C ALA A 67 1.55 9.34 12.60
N GLU A 68 1.09 10.59 12.41
CA GLU A 68 0.24 10.99 11.29
C GLU A 68 0.95 10.78 9.95
N GLU A 69 2.20 11.23 9.82
CA GLU A 69 3.03 11.02 8.63
C GLU A 69 3.20 9.51 8.34
N GLN A 70 3.49 8.70 9.35
CA GLN A 70 3.59 7.24 9.20
C GLN A 70 2.26 6.62 8.75
N ALA A 71 1.14 7.04 9.34
CA ALA A 71 -0.19 6.56 8.94
C ALA A 71 -0.51 6.94 7.48
N ILE A 72 -0.17 8.16 7.06
CA ILE A 72 -0.31 8.61 5.68
C ILE A 72 0.57 7.77 4.74
N MET A 73 1.83 7.53 5.10
CA MET A 73 2.73 6.69 4.31
C MET A 73 2.21 5.26 4.16
N SER A 74 1.73 4.65 5.24
CA SER A 74 1.10 3.33 5.18
C SER A 74 -0.14 3.32 4.29
N ALA A 75 -0.97 4.37 4.34
CA ALA A 75 -2.11 4.50 3.44
C ALA A 75 -1.66 4.61 1.96
N ILE A 76 -0.62 5.39 1.68
CA ILE A 76 -0.04 5.49 0.32
C ILE A 76 0.47 4.13 -0.18
N GLU A 77 1.12 3.34 0.68
CA GLU A 77 1.59 2.00 0.32
C GLU A 77 0.43 1.06 -0.02
N VAL A 78 -0.64 1.07 0.78
CA VAL A 78 -1.85 0.30 0.49
C VAL A 78 -2.47 0.72 -0.85
N LEU A 79 -2.54 2.02 -1.13
CA LEU A 79 -3.04 2.53 -2.40
C LEU A 79 -2.21 2.05 -3.59
N LYS A 80 -0.87 2.07 -3.47
CA LYS A 80 0.04 1.56 -4.51
C LYS A 80 -0.16 0.07 -4.78
N GLU A 81 -0.44 -0.73 -3.75
CA GLU A 81 -0.74 -2.15 -3.94
C GLU A 81 -2.08 -2.38 -4.64
N ILE A 82 -3.13 -1.64 -4.26
CA ILE A 82 -4.43 -1.71 -4.97
C ILE A 82 -4.26 -1.27 -6.43
N GLU A 83 -3.56 -0.17 -6.69
CA GLU A 83 -3.27 0.30 -8.03
C GLU A 83 -2.48 -0.74 -8.84
N SER A 84 -1.50 -1.40 -8.21
CA SER A 84 -0.71 -2.42 -8.86
C SER A 84 -1.57 -3.60 -9.34
N ILE A 85 -2.55 -4.05 -8.55
CA ILE A 85 -3.49 -5.10 -8.98
C ILE A 85 -4.40 -4.58 -10.10
N ALA A 86 -4.93 -3.36 -9.95
CA ALA A 86 -5.86 -2.77 -10.89
C ALA A 86 -5.27 -2.56 -12.30
N LYS A 87 -3.96 -2.31 -12.39
CA LYS A 87 -3.24 -2.02 -13.63
C LYS A 87 -2.47 -3.21 -14.20
N ASP A 88 -2.48 -4.35 -13.52
CA ASP A 88 -1.73 -5.50 -13.96
C ASP A 88 -2.36 -6.20 -15.17
N ASN A 89 -1.54 -6.95 -15.90
CA ASN A 89 -1.96 -7.72 -17.07
C ASN A 89 -1.41 -9.15 -17.01
N ILE A 90 -2.24 -10.11 -17.41
CA ILE A 90 -1.86 -11.52 -17.50
C ILE A 90 -0.65 -11.75 -18.42
N SER A 91 -0.46 -10.91 -19.43
CA SER A 91 0.70 -10.94 -20.34
C SER A 91 2.03 -10.65 -19.64
N ASN A 92 2.03 -10.09 -18.43
CA ASN A 92 3.25 -9.90 -17.64
C ASN A 92 3.81 -11.24 -17.13
N TYR A 93 2.99 -12.30 -17.15
CA TYR A 93 3.28 -13.59 -16.53
C TYR A 93 3.33 -14.75 -17.50
N ILE A 94 2.45 -14.73 -18.50
CA ILE A 94 2.33 -15.81 -19.48
C ILE A 94 2.28 -15.24 -20.89
N ASP A 95 2.83 -15.99 -21.82
CA ASP A 95 2.62 -15.79 -23.25
C ASP A 95 1.73 -16.94 -23.75
N PHE A 96 0.70 -16.63 -24.53
CA PHE A 96 -0.20 -17.63 -25.08
C PHE A 96 -0.34 -17.46 -26.59
N ARG A 97 -0.33 -18.57 -27.33
CA ARG A 97 -0.40 -18.59 -28.79
C ARG A 97 -1.03 -19.88 -29.28
N THR A 98 -1.38 -19.92 -30.56
CA THR A 98 -1.84 -21.14 -31.22
C THR A 98 -0.74 -21.64 -32.14
N GLU A 99 -0.32 -22.88 -31.97
CA GLU A 99 0.69 -23.51 -32.82
C GLU A 99 0.13 -24.70 -33.57
N LYS A 100 0.63 -24.90 -34.80
CA LYS A 100 0.36 -26.11 -35.59
C LYS A 100 1.23 -27.23 -35.04
N THR A 101 0.60 -28.25 -34.49
CA THR A 101 1.25 -29.40 -33.85
C THR A 101 0.85 -30.68 -34.56
N LEU A 102 1.74 -31.68 -34.58
CA LEU A 102 1.40 -33.02 -35.00
C LEU A 102 0.42 -33.61 -33.98
N VAL A 103 -0.79 -33.95 -34.43
CA VAL A 103 -1.84 -34.49 -33.55
C VAL A 103 -2.04 -35.99 -33.71
N GLY A 104 -1.48 -36.59 -34.76
CA GLY A 104 -1.50 -38.04 -34.98
C GLY A 104 -1.06 -38.39 -36.39
N TYR A 105 -1.31 -39.65 -36.74
CA TYR A 105 -1.17 -40.16 -38.10
C TYR A 105 -2.51 -40.78 -38.52
N ASP A 106 -2.87 -40.68 -39.79
CA ASP A 106 -4.03 -41.40 -40.32
C ASP A 106 -3.73 -42.90 -40.50
N GLU A 107 -4.72 -43.67 -40.96
CA GLU A 107 -4.61 -45.12 -41.18
C GLU A 107 -3.50 -45.49 -42.17
N ASP A 108 -3.09 -44.55 -43.03
CA ASP A 108 -2.03 -44.70 -44.03
C ASP A 108 -0.65 -44.19 -43.55
N GLY A 109 -0.54 -43.73 -42.30
CA GLY A 109 0.69 -43.22 -41.72
C GLY A 109 1.04 -41.77 -42.12
N THR A 110 0.08 -41.02 -42.67
CA THR A 110 0.26 -39.60 -43.00
C THR A 110 0.08 -38.74 -41.76
N ALA A 111 1.00 -37.80 -41.55
CA ALA A 111 0.96 -36.86 -40.43
C ALA A 111 -0.28 -35.94 -40.47
N ILE A 112 -1.14 -36.04 -39.47
CA ILE A 112 -2.27 -35.13 -39.25
C ILE A 112 -1.80 -33.99 -38.36
N PHE A 113 -1.98 -32.76 -38.82
CA PHE A 113 -1.67 -31.56 -38.05
C PHE A 113 -2.93 -30.87 -37.54
N GLY A 114 -2.88 -30.44 -36.28
CA GLY A 114 -3.95 -29.67 -35.64
C GLY A 114 -3.38 -28.46 -34.92
N TYR A 115 -4.25 -27.50 -34.64
CA TYR A 115 -3.88 -26.29 -33.91
C TYR A 115 -4.14 -26.47 -32.42
N ARG A 116 -3.11 -26.25 -31.59
CA ARG A 116 -3.22 -26.35 -30.13
C ARG A 116 -2.82 -25.03 -29.47
N PRO A 117 -3.53 -24.60 -28.40
CA PRO A 117 -3.10 -23.49 -27.58
C PRO A 117 -1.88 -23.88 -26.76
N ILE A 118 -0.83 -23.08 -26.85
CA ILE A 118 0.38 -23.18 -26.03
C ILE A 118 0.39 -21.99 -25.07
N VAL A 119 0.67 -22.26 -23.80
CA VAL A 119 0.83 -21.25 -22.75
C VAL A 119 2.21 -21.43 -22.14
N ASP A 120 3.08 -20.44 -22.33
CA ASP A 120 4.41 -20.41 -21.75
C ASP A 120 4.41 -19.48 -20.54
N MET A 121 4.83 -20.01 -19.40
CA MET A 121 5.01 -19.20 -18.19
C MET A 121 6.39 -18.56 -18.21
N LYS A 122 6.44 -17.25 -17.96
CA LYS A 122 7.69 -16.51 -17.81
C LYS A 122 8.39 -16.96 -16.53
N ASP A 123 9.72 -16.95 -16.56
CA ASP A 123 10.54 -17.36 -15.42
C ASP A 123 10.26 -16.46 -14.21
N SER A 124 9.79 -17.05 -13.11
CA SER A 124 9.44 -16.30 -11.89
C SER A 124 10.63 -15.57 -11.27
N ARG A 125 11.87 -15.93 -11.63
CA ARG A 125 13.09 -15.25 -11.16
C ARG A 125 13.36 -13.95 -11.93
N THR A 126 12.71 -13.74 -13.08
CA THR A 126 12.94 -12.58 -13.95
C THR A 126 11.76 -11.61 -13.98
N ILE A 127 10.61 -11.99 -13.41
CA ILE A 127 9.40 -11.17 -13.36
C ILE A 127 8.95 -10.91 -11.92
N ASN A 128 8.22 -9.82 -11.71
CA ASN A 128 7.55 -9.57 -10.44
C ASN A 128 6.25 -10.38 -10.37
N THR A 129 6.18 -11.35 -9.45
CA THR A 129 5.05 -12.29 -9.30
C THR A 129 4.00 -11.86 -8.27
N LYS A 130 4.10 -10.64 -7.71
CA LYS A 130 3.33 -10.25 -6.52
C LYS A 130 1.80 -10.29 -6.69
N ASN A 131 1.27 -10.16 -7.90
CA ASN A 131 -0.16 -10.14 -8.16
C ASN A 131 -0.73 -11.50 -8.63
N ILE A 132 0.10 -12.54 -8.64
CA ILE A 132 -0.33 -13.91 -8.91
C ILE A 132 -1.05 -14.44 -7.67
N SER A 133 -2.28 -14.93 -7.84
CA SER A 133 -3.07 -15.52 -6.76
C SER A 133 -2.97 -17.04 -6.71
N GLU A 134 -2.79 -17.70 -7.86
CA GLU A 134 -2.69 -19.17 -7.93
C GLU A 134 -1.87 -19.60 -9.14
N VAL A 135 -0.92 -20.52 -8.92
CA VAL A 135 -0.28 -21.32 -9.97
C VAL A 135 -0.41 -22.77 -9.55
N SER A 136 -1.00 -23.61 -10.42
CA SER A 136 -1.33 -25.00 -10.09
C SER A 136 -1.19 -25.89 -11.32
N ILE A 137 -0.67 -27.11 -11.11
CA ILE A 137 -0.59 -28.17 -12.12
C ILE A 137 -1.33 -29.38 -11.54
N GLY A 138 -2.45 -29.77 -12.16
CA GLY A 138 -3.23 -30.94 -11.77
C GLY A 138 -2.52 -32.25 -12.15
N ALA A 139 -2.96 -33.36 -11.55
CA ALA A 139 -2.38 -34.70 -11.79
C ALA A 139 -2.46 -35.17 -13.27
N ASN A 140 -3.38 -34.60 -14.05
CA ASN A 140 -3.54 -34.82 -15.48
C ASN A 140 -2.75 -33.82 -16.36
N GLY A 141 -1.87 -33.02 -15.76
CA GLY A 141 -1.14 -31.95 -16.44
C GLY A 141 -1.96 -30.68 -16.67
N GLN A 142 -3.17 -30.55 -16.10
CA GLN A 142 -3.96 -29.32 -16.25
C GLN A 142 -3.28 -28.14 -15.54
N PHE A 143 -2.83 -27.16 -16.32
CA PHE A 143 -2.29 -25.91 -15.79
C PHE A 143 -3.42 -24.93 -15.44
N LYS A 144 -3.30 -24.30 -14.27
CA LYS A 144 -4.20 -23.24 -13.80
C LYS A 144 -3.37 -22.06 -13.33
N PHE A 145 -3.72 -20.87 -13.83
CA PHE A 145 -3.13 -19.61 -13.46
C PHE A 145 -4.22 -18.61 -13.11
N LYS A 146 -4.09 -17.94 -11.96
CA LYS A 146 -5.00 -16.87 -11.55
C LYS A 146 -4.22 -15.69 -11.01
N MET A 147 -4.76 -14.50 -11.27
CA MET A 147 -4.33 -13.23 -10.68
C MET A 147 -5.37 -12.76 -9.66
N TYR A 148 -4.97 -11.85 -8.77
CA TYR A 148 -5.95 -11.18 -7.91
C TYR A 148 -7.03 -10.43 -8.72
N CYS A 149 -8.22 -10.32 -8.15
CA CYS A 149 -9.38 -9.76 -8.83
C CYS A 149 -9.20 -8.25 -9.11
N ARG A 150 -9.03 -7.94 -10.41
CA ARG A 150 -8.89 -6.56 -10.91
C ARG A 150 -10.11 -5.70 -10.63
N ASP A 151 -11.32 -6.25 -10.76
CA ASP A 151 -12.57 -5.51 -10.57
C ASP A 151 -12.68 -5.00 -9.13
N THR A 152 -12.40 -5.85 -8.14
CA THR A 152 -12.38 -5.45 -6.73
C THR A 152 -11.39 -4.32 -6.47
N ALA A 153 -10.21 -4.35 -7.07
CA ALA A 153 -9.22 -3.29 -6.94
C ALA A 153 -9.72 -1.97 -7.57
N LEU A 154 -10.33 -2.04 -8.76
CA LEU A 154 -10.90 -0.89 -9.44
C LEU A 154 -12.08 -0.27 -8.67
N TYR A 155 -12.97 -1.08 -8.08
CA TYR A 155 -14.07 -0.58 -7.26
C TYR A 155 -13.56 0.17 -6.03
N LYS A 156 -12.55 -0.37 -5.33
CA LYS A 156 -11.92 0.31 -4.19
C LYS A 156 -11.29 1.64 -4.59
N LEU A 157 -10.57 1.69 -5.72
CA LEU A 157 -10.03 2.95 -6.23
C LEU A 157 -11.13 3.95 -6.59
N ALA A 158 -12.22 3.49 -7.21
CA ALA A 158 -13.35 4.35 -7.55
C ALA A 158 -14.03 4.95 -6.31
N GLU A 159 -14.18 4.16 -5.24
CA GLU A 159 -14.68 4.64 -3.94
C GLU A 159 -13.77 5.74 -3.37
N LEU A 160 -12.46 5.53 -3.41
CA LEU A 160 -11.46 6.48 -2.90
C LEU A 160 -11.38 7.79 -3.71
N LEU A 161 -11.61 7.73 -5.03
CA LEU A 161 -11.62 8.92 -5.90
C LEU A 161 -12.83 9.82 -5.66
N GLY A 162 -13.93 9.27 -5.14
CA GLY A 162 -15.17 9.99 -4.86
C GLY A 162 -16.02 10.28 -6.10
N ALA A 163 -17.31 10.54 -5.89
CA ALA A 163 -18.33 10.64 -6.94
C ALA A 163 -18.07 11.79 -7.94
N ASP A 164 -17.56 12.93 -7.47
CA ASP A 164 -17.33 14.12 -8.30
C ASP A 164 -16.21 13.91 -9.32
N VAL A 165 -15.14 13.23 -8.93
CA VAL A 165 -14.03 12.88 -9.82
C VAL A 165 -14.51 11.91 -10.89
N ILE A 166 -15.28 10.89 -10.50
CA ILE A 166 -15.85 9.91 -11.42
C ILE A 166 -16.82 10.58 -12.42
N LYS A 167 -17.62 11.56 -11.97
CA LYS A 167 -18.53 12.30 -12.84
C LYS A 167 -17.78 13.09 -13.92
N LYS A 168 -16.72 13.81 -13.53
CA LYS A 168 -15.85 14.55 -14.47
C LYS A 168 -15.16 13.62 -15.46
N ALA A 169 -14.66 12.48 -14.98
CA ALA A 169 -14.02 11.48 -15.84
C ALA A 169 -15.00 10.90 -16.88
N LYS A 170 -16.24 10.59 -16.47
CA LYS A 170 -17.30 10.12 -17.39
C LYS A 170 -17.61 11.14 -18.49
N GLN A 171 -17.69 12.42 -18.13
CA GLN A 171 -17.93 13.48 -19.11
C GLN A 171 -16.80 13.56 -20.14
N LYS A 172 -15.54 13.56 -19.69
CA LYS A 172 -14.38 13.60 -20.58
C LYS A 172 -14.32 12.38 -21.52
N LEU A 173 -14.62 11.19 -21.00
CA LEU A 173 -14.72 9.97 -21.81
C LEU A 173 -15.80 10.06 -22.89
N ALA A 174 -16.92 10.71 -22.60
CA ALA A 174 -17.95 10.95 -23.61
C ALA A 174 -17.43 11.90 -24.70
N GLU A 175 -16.80 13.01 -24.32
CA GLU A 175 -16.20 13.98 -25.25
C GLU A 175 -15.15 13.34 -26.16
N GLU A 176 -14.26 12.50 -25.62
CA GLU A 176 -13.25 11.76 -26.39
C GLU A 176 -13.88 10.78 -27.39
N ARG A 177 -14.94 10.06 -26.98
CA ARG A 177 -15.68 9.16 -27.88
C ARG A 177 -16.32 9.93 -29.03
N PHE A 178 -16.99 11.04 -28.74
CA PHE A 178 -17.58 11.90 -29.78
C PHE A 178 -16.53 12.47 -30.74
N ALA A 179 -15.34 12.83 -30.25
CA ALA A 179 -14.25 13.29 -31.09
C ALA A 179 -13.74 12.19 -32.04
N HIS A 180 -13.53 10.98 -31.52
CA HIS A 180 -13.10 9.82 -32.31
C HIS A 180 -14.16 9.39 -33.34
N GLU A 181 -15.43 9.41 -32.99
CA GLU A 181 -16.54 9.14 -33.93
C GLU A 181 -16.57 10.14 -35.09
N LYS A 182 -16.41 11.44 -34.80
CA LYS A 182 -16.29 12.48 -35.85
C LYS A 182 -15.06 12.28 -36.73
N GLU A 183 -13.94 11.83 -36.18
CA GLU A 183 -12.72 11.55 -36.96
C GLU A 183 -12.91 10.34 -37.90
N ILE A 184 -13.57 9.28 -37.43
CA ILE A 184 -13.91 8.12 -38.27
C ILE A 184 -14.87 8.54 -39.38
N ASP A 185 -15.93 9.28 -39.04
CA ASP A 185 -16.93 9.69 -40.01
C ASP A 185 -16.31 10.64 -41.05
N GLY A 186 -15.47 11.58 -40.59
CA GLY A 186 -14.70 12.47 -41.46
C GLY A 186 -13.73 11.76 -42.40
N LYS A 187 -13.21 10.57 -42.07
CA LYS A 187 -12.37 9.74 -42.95
C LYS A 187 -13.18 8.86 -43.91
N ARG A 188 -14.49 8.69 -43.69
CA ARG A 188 -15.38 7.85 -44.50
C ARG A 188 -15.94 8.58 -45.73
N TYR A 189 -15.82 9.90 -45.77
CA TYR A 189 -16.36 10.77 -46.82
C TYR A 189 -15.28 11.39 -47.75
N TRP A 190 -14.09 10.80 -47.82
CA TRP A 190 -13.05 11.11 -48.83
C TRP A 190 -12.57 9.85 -49.53
#